data_AF-A0A7C5TDW1-F1
#
_entry.id   AF-A0A7C5TDW1-F1
#
_cell.length_a   1.000
_cell.length_b   1.000
_cell.length_c   1.000
_cell.angle_alpha   90.00
_cell.angle_beta   90.00
_cell.angle_gamma   90.00
#
_symmetry.space_group_name_H-M   'P 1'
#
loop_
_entity.id
_entity.type
_entity.pdbx_description
1 polymer ?
#
loop_
_entity_poly.entity_id
_entity_poly.type
_entity_poly.pdbx_seq_one_letter_code
_entity_poly.pdbx_strand_id
1 'polypeptide(L)'
;MSNKERIVKSTHLLLPLISPIIAVMLILSLIRIGETQVPAGPPFQSVNTSNAGLYNVTVIILIMVVATYIIYRLIKRGSIKAFETLKNVLLAIVIISSTLFYVSTYVYGYEIKPLIEYPLSPLILTIVISALILYAAIKARNTVVRAFAISAYSSMAGVIFTIALPAWTLAILLVALPLYDIVMVYKGLLGKLVTELSKYGEGKYPILRGLILDMDGIGIGVGDLVLYATLVSLTMLEYENYGFTFIEGLMASLASLLGILIGLYMTFRYILPIKKYAPALPIPILLGSIPLLYLITITI
;
A
#
# COMPACT_ATOMS: atom_id res chain seq x y z
N MET A 1 21.29 21.17 -20.38
CA MET A 1 21.40 19.69 -20.45
C MET A 1 20.14 19.12 -21.08
N SER A 2 20.32 18.30 -22.12
CA SER A 2 19.32 17.84 -23.10
C SER A 2 18.02 17.30 -22.49
N ASN A 3 16.90 17.82 -22.98
CA ASN A 3 15.52 17.46 -22.64
C ASN A 3 15.13 16.14 -23.32
N LYS A 4 15.81 15.03 -22.97
CA LYS A 4 15.34 13.69 -23.35
C LYS A 4 14.01 13.47 -22.67
N GLU A 5 12.93 13.46 -23.44
CA GLU A 5 11.63 12.94 -23.00
C GLU A 5 11.88 11.62 -22.27
N ARG A 6 11.57 11.57 -20.97
CA ARG A 6 11.65 10.32 -20.21
C ARG A 6 10.59 9.40 -20.78
N ILE A 7 10.99 8.49 -21.68
CA ILE A 7 10.11 7.49 -22.25
C ILE A 7 9.64 6.59 -21.11
N VAL A 8 8.34 6.60 -20.82
CA VAL A 8 7.72 5.69 -19.86
C VAL A 8 7.79 4.29 -20.45
N LYS A 9 8.60 3.41 -19.83
CA LYS A 9 8.70 1.99 -20.22
C LYS A 9 7.53 1.21 -19.63
N SER A 10 7.19 0.09 -20.25
CA SER A 10 6.18 -0.86 -19.73
C SER A 10 6.52 -1.35 -18.31
N THR A 11 7.80 -1.53 -18.00
CA THR A 11 8.27 -1.92 -16.65
C THR A 11 7.87 -0.92 -15.57
N HIS A 12 7.78 0.37 -15.88
CA HIS A 12 7.37 1.39 -14.91
C HIS A 12 5.89 1.28 -14.52
N LEU A 13 5.07 0.64 -15.37
CA LEU A 13 3.64 0.40 -15.13
C LEU A 13 3.38 -0.97 -14.50
N LEU A 14 4.19 -1.98 -14.86
CA LEU A 14 4.00 -3.34 -14.38
C LEU A 14 4.47 -3.54 -12.94
N LEU A 15 5.60 -2.95 -12.54
CA LEU A 15 6.14 -3.15 -11.19
C LEU A 15 5.21 -2.67 -10.06
N PRO A 16 4.53 -1.51 -10.18
CA PRO A 16 3.56 -1.06 -9.17
C PRO A 16 2.32 -1.97 -9.07
N LEU A 17 1.96 -2.68 -10.15
CA LEU A 17 0.81 -3.58 -10.17
C LEU A 17 1.06 -4.90 -9.46
N ILE A 18 2.32 -5.25 -9.18
CA ILE A 18 2.63 -6.48 -8.43
C ILE A 18 1.94 -6.45 -7.06
N SER A 19 1.88 -5.30 -6.40
CA SER A 19 1.24 -5.16 -5.08
C SER A 19 -0.25 -5.50 -5.11
N PRO A 20 -1.10 -4.81 -5.90
CA PRO A 20 -2.51 -5.16 -5.94
C PRO A 20 -2.80 -6.55 -6.53
N ILE A 21 -1.93 -7.11 -7.39
CA ILE A 21 -2.07 -8.51 -7.84
C ILE A 21 -1.87 -9.49 -6.67
N ILE A 22 -0.81 -9.30 -5.85
CA ILE A 22 -0.60 -10.11 -4.65
C ILE A 22 -1.77 -9.92 -3.67
N ALA A 23 -2.31 -8.70 -3.57
CA ALA A 23 -3.45 -8.40 -2.70
C ALA A 23 -4.69 -9.22 -3.07
N VAL A 24 -4.99 -9.39 -4.37
CA VAL A 24 -6.06 -10.29 -4.83
C VAL A 24 -5.83 -11.71 -4.35
N MET A 25 -4.62 -12.24 -4.53
CA MET A 25 -4.30 -13.61 -4.08
C MET A 25 -4.46 -13.78 -2.57
N LEU A 26 -4.03 -12.79 -1.78
CA LEU A 26 -4.17 -12.81 -0.33
C LEU A 26 -5.63 -12.74 0.12
N ILE A 27 -6.42 -11.80 -0.40
CA ILE A 27 -7.83 -11.68 0.01
C ILE A 27 -8.64 -12.91 -0.40
N LEU A 28 -8.40 -13.48 -1.59
CA LEU A 28 -9.05 -14.72 -2.02
C LEU A 28 -8.76 -15.89 -1.07
N SER A 29 -7.54 -15.95 -0.56
CA SER A 29 -7.14 -16.99 0.39
C SER A 29 -7.83 -16.81 1.75
N LEU A 30 -7.92 -15.56 2.23
CA LEU A 30 -8.63 -15.20 3.47
C LEU A 30 -10.14 -15.47 3.40
N ILE A 31 -10.76 -15.09 2.28
CA ILE A 31 -12.15 -15.41 1.94
C ILE A 31 -12.39 -16.92 2.04
N ARG A 32 -11.51 -17.72 1.44
CA ARG A 32 -11.66 -19.18 1.39
C ARG A 32 -11.65 -19.84 2.77
N ILE A 33 -10.88 -19.29 3.71
CA ILE A 33 -10.79 -19.80 5.09
C ILE A 33 -11.81 -19.13 6.03
N GLY A 34 -12.60 -18.17 5.54
CA GLY A 34 -13.62 -17.46 6.32
C GLY A 34 -13.08 -16.34 7.22
N GLU A 35 -11.82 -15.93 7.06
CA GLU A 35 -11.17 -14.87 7.85
C GLU A 35 -11.30 -13.51 7.17
N THR A 36 -12.54 -13.04 7.05
CA THR A 36 -12.88 -11.83 6.26
C THR A 36 -13.05 -10.56 7.10
N GLN A 37 -13.11 -10.68 8.43
CA GLN A 37 -13.20 -9.53 9.33
C GLN A 37 -12.38 -9.73 10.60
N VAL A 38 -11.50 -8.78 10.88
CA VAL A 38 -10.74 -8.71 12.13
C VAL A 38 -11.12 -7.41 12.84
N PRO A 39 -11.62 -7.45 14.09
CA PRO A 39 -12.03 -6.23 14.77
C PRO A 39 -10.87 -5.23 14.88
N ALA A 40 -11.11 -3.99 14.45
CA ALA A 40 -10.15 -2.92 14.66
C ALA A 40 -9.92 -2.72 16.17
N GLY A 41 -8.66 -2.69 16.60
CA GLY A 41 -8.31 -2.30 17.96
C GLY A 41 -8.46 -0.80 18.19
N PRO A 42 -8.52 -0.34 19.45
CA PRO A 42 -8.43 1.08 19.78
C PRO A 42 -7.18 1.72 19.11
N PRO A 43 -7.27 2.96 18.60
CA PRO A 43 -8.35 3.95 18.78
C PRO A 43 -9.47 3.87 17.73
N PHE A 44 -9.49 2.88 16.86
CA PHE A 44 -10.45 2.80 15.75
C PHE A 44 -11.79 2.21 16.19
N GLN A 45 -12.87 2.67 15.57
CA GLN A 45 -14.21 2.15 15.75
C GLN A 45 -14.50 1.08 14.70
N SER A 46 -14.93 -0.11 15.14
CA SER A 46 -15.24 -1.25 14.25
C SER A 46 -16.66 -1.21 13.67
N VAL A 47 -17.47 -0.21 14.03
CA VAL A 47 -18.85 -0.08 13.54
C VAL A 47 -18.86 0.42 12.09
N ASN A 48 -19.60 -0.25 11.21
CA ASN A 48 -19.72 0.13 9.80
C ASN A 48 -20.76 1.24 9.58
N THR A 49 -20.46 2.46 10.03
CA THR A 49 -21.29 3.65 9.78
C THR A 49 -20.44 4.80 9.20
N SER A 50 -21.08 5.73 8.50
CA SER A 50 -20.43 6.93 7.97
C SER A 50 -19.79 7.78 9.08
N ASN A 51 -20.44 7.94 10.23
CA ASN A 51 -19.91 8.69 11.37
C ASN A 51 -18.64 8.04 11.94
N ALA A 52 -18.66 6.72 12.15
CA ALA A 52 -17.47 5.98 12.59
C ALA A 52 -16.35 6.05 11.55
N GLY A 53 -16.69 5.97 10.27
CA GLY A 53 -15.74 6.13 9.16
C GLY A 53 -15.06 7.50 9.15
N LEU A 54 -15.83 8.59 9.30
CA LEU A 54 -15.27 9.95 9.41
C LEU A 54 -14.34 10.11 10.61
N TYR A 55 -14.72 9.54 11.77
CA TYR A 55 -13.88 9.54 12.96
C TYR A 55 -12.55 8.79 12.70
N ASN A 56 -12.63 7.56 12.20
CA ASN A 56 -11.45 6.74 11.91
C ASN A 56 -10.51 7.43 10.92
N VAL A 57 -11.03 7.96 9.81
CA VAL A 57 -10.22 8.68 8.81
C VAL A 57 -9.59 9.94 9.41
N THR A 58 -10.31 10.67 10.27
CA THR A 58 -9.75 11.83 10.98
C THR A 58 -8.57 11.42 11.86
N VAL A 59 -8.69 10.32 12.61
CA VAL A 59 -7.61 9.78 13.43
C VAL A 59 -6.42 9.35 12.56
N ILE A 60 -6.65 8.67 11.44
CA ILE A 60 -5.59 8.28 10.48
C ILE A 60 -4.84 9.51 9.96
N ILE A 61 -5.57 10.53 9.49
CA ILE A 61 -4.96 11.77 8.97
C ILE A 61 -4.17 12.48 10.07
N LEU A 62 -4.68 12.56 11.30
CA LEU A 62 -3.96 13.15 12.43
C LEU A 62 -2.63 12.42 12.69
N ILE A 63 -2.65 11.08 12.74
CA ILE A 63 -1.45 10.26 12.91
C ILE A 63 -0.47 10.52 11.75
N MET A 64 -0.95 10.58 10.51
CA MET A 64 -0.12 10.87 9.33
C MET A 64 0.55 12.25 9.42
N VAL A 65 -0.18 13.29 9.83
CA VAL A 65 0.36 14.64 9.99
C VAL A 65 1.43 14.68 11.09
N VAL A 66 1.17 14.06 12.25
CA VAL A 66 2.13 13.97 13.35
C VAL A 66 3.38 13.20 12.91
N ALA A 67 3.23 12.05 12.26
CA ALA A 67 4.35 11.25 11.76
C ALA A 67 5.19 12.04 10.73
N THR A 68 4.54 12.72 9.79
CA THR A 68 5.21 13.58 8.80
C THR A 68 5.99 14.70 9.47
N TYR A 69 5.43 15.33 10.51
CA TYR A 69 6.10 16.36 11.29
C TYR A 69 7.33 15.83 12.04
N ILE A 70 7.24 14.66 12.67
CA ILE A 70 8.38 14.01 13.35
C ILE A 70 9.51 13.74 12.34
N ILE A 71 9.18 13.15 11.20
CA ILE A 71 10.14 12.86 10.12
C ILE A 71 10.80 14.16 9.64
N TYR A 72 10.01 15.20 9.37
CA TYR A 72 10.53 16.52 8.97
C TYR A 72 11.48 17.10 9.99
N ARG A 73 11.15 17.03 11.28
CA ARG A 73 12.00 17.55 12.36
C ARG A 73 13.32 16.79 12.47
N LEU A 74 13.32 15.47 12.29
CA LEU A 74 14.53 14.64 12.31
C LEU A 74 15.48 14.99 11.15
N ILE A 75 14.93 15.13 9.95
CA ILE A 75 15.70 15.51 8.76
C ILE A 75 16.25 16.93 8.91
N LYS A 76 15.42 17.89 9.35
CA LYS A 76 15.84 19.29 9.54
C LYS A 76 16.95 19.45 10.58
N ARG A 77 16.98 18.58 11.60
CA ARG A 77 18.04 18.57 12.64
C ARG A 77 19.32 17.86 12.20
N GLY A 78 19.39 17.36 10.96
CA GLY A 78 20.55 16.62 10.46
C GLY A 78 20.74 15.23 11.08
N SER A 79 19.75 14.73 11.83
CA SER A 79 19.80 13.41 12.50
C SER A 79 19.48 12.26 11.53
N ILE A 80 20.18 12.20 10.39
CA ILE A 80 19.87 11.25 9.29
C ILE A 80 19.97 9.80 9.76
N LYS A 81 20.99 9.46 10.55
CA LYS A 81 21.14 8.10 11.12
C LYS A 81 19.93 7.71 11.98
N ALA A 82 19.41 8.63 12.79
CA ALA A 82 18.23 8.36 13.61
C ALA A 82 16.98 8.12 12.75
N PHE A 83 16.82 8.87 11.65
CA PHE A 83 15.76 8.62 10.68
C PHE A 83 15.90 7.26 10.00
N GLU A 84 17.11 6.88 9.55
CA GLU A 84 17.35 5.58 8.93
C GLU A 84 17.07 4.41 9.88
N THR A 85 17.52 4.51 11.13
CA THR A 85 17.25 3.50 12.16
C THR A 85 15.75 3.40 12.44
N LEU A 86 15.08 4.54 12.70
CA LEU A 86 13.64 4.57 12.94
C LEU A 86 12.87 3.93 11.79
N LYS A 87 13.18 4.32 10.54
CA LYS A 87 12.59 3.74 9.34
C LYS A 87 12.78 2.22 9.28
N ASN A 88 14.01 1.73 9.45
CA ASN A 88 14.31 0.31 9.34
C ASN A 88 13.60 -0.50 10.43
N VAL A 89 13.50 0.03 11.65
CA VAL A 89 12.77 -0.59 12.75
C VAL A 89 11.27 -0.65 12.44
N LEU A 90 10.67 0.46 12.01
CA LEU A 90 9.24 0.49 11.63
C LEU A 90 8.93 -0.45 10.47
N LEU A 91 9.79 -0.48 9.45
CA LEU A 91 9.67 -1.45 8.34
C LEU A 91 9.77 -2.89 8.83
N ALA A 92 10.71 -3.19 9.73
CA ALA A 92 10.85 -4.53 10.30
C ALA A 92 9.61 -4.93 11.10
N ILE A 93 9.07 -4.02 11.93
CA ILE A 93 7.83 -4.26 12.67
C ILE A 93 6.70 -4.61 11.70
N VAL A 94 6.45 -3.77 10.69
CA VAL A 94 5.37 -4.00 9.71
C VAL A 94 5.54 -5.31 8.96
N ILE A 95 6.76 -5.60 8.48
CA ILE A 95 7.02 -6.82 7.71
C ILE A 95 6.85 -8.06 8.60
N ILE A 96 7.42 -8.06 9.80
CA ILE A 96 7.34 -9.21 10.72
C ILE A 96 5.90 -9.42 11.19
N SER A 97 5.19 -8.36 11.61
CA SER A 97 3.82 -8.47 12.09
C SER A 97 2.87 -8.94 10.99
N SER A 98 3.00 -8.41 9.78
CA SER A 98 2.14 -8.79 8.66
C SER A 98 2.44 -10.22 8.20
N THR A 99 3.72 -10.60 8.12
CA THR A 99 4.10 -11.98 7.77
C THR A 99 3.63 -12.95 8.84
N LEU A 100 3.74 -12.61 10.12
CA LEU A 100 3.25 -13.43 11.22
C LEU A 100 1.75 -13.66 11.11
N PHE A 101 0.99 -12.60 10.84
CA PHE A 101 -0.45 -12.68 10.61
C PHE A 101 -0.75 -13.69 9.49
N TYR A 102 -0.22 -13.48 8.29
CA TYR A 102 -0.51 -14.36 7.16
C TYR A 102 -0.04 -15.79 7.33
N VAL A 103 1.19 -16.00 7.83
CA VAL A 103 1.72 -17.34 8.07
C VAL A 103 0.85 -18.08 9.08
N SER A 104 0.50 -17.44 10.19
CA SER A 104 -0.35 -18.08 11.22
C SER A 104 -1.73 -18.36 10.66
N THR A 105 -2.40 -17.36 10.10
CA THR A 105 -3.77 -17.48 9.59
C THR A 105 -3.88 -18.53 8.49
N TYR A 106 -2.91 -18.63 7.58
CA TYR A 106 -2.94 -19.65 6.53
C TYR A 106 -2.55 -21.05 7.01
N VAL A 107 -1.57 -21.18 7.91
CA VAL A 107 -1.21 -22.50 8.46
C VAL A 107 -2.38 -23.12 9.20
N TYR A 108 -3.05 -22.34 10.05
CA TYR A 108 -4.20 -22.83 10.82
C TYR A 108 -5.45 -22.92 9.95
N GLY A 109 -5.73 -21.92 9.12
CA GLY A 109 -6.94 -21.89 8.27
C GLY A 109 -6.97 -22.96 7.18
N TYR A 110 -5.82 -23.41 6.67
CA TYR A 110 -5.73 -24.53 5.72
C TYR A 110 -5.36 -25.87 6.38
N GLU A 111 -5.27 -25.93 7.71
CA GLU A 111 -4.93 -27.14 8.45
C GLU A 111 -3.63 -27.82 7.96
N ILE A 112 -2.57 -27.04 7.72
CA ILE A 112 -1.28 -27.55 7.21
C ILE A 112 -0.56 -28.35 8.31
N LYS A 113 -0.88 -29.66 8.41
CA LYS A 113 -0.44 -30.56 9.48
C LYS A 113 1.05 -30.51 9.82
N PRO A 114 2.01 -30.55 8.85
CA PRO A 114 3.42 -30.52 9.18
C PRO A 114 3.86 -29.26 9.92
N LEU A 115 3.12 -28.16 9.78
CA LEU A 115 3.43 -26.89 10.45
C LEU A 115 2.68 -26.75 11.78
N ILE A 116 1.51 -27.36 11.92
CA ILE A 116 0.73 -27.35 13.16
C ILE A 116 1.34 -28.29 14.21
N GLU A 117 1.81 -29.47 13.79
CA GLU A 117 2.40 -30.49 14.68
C GLU A 117 3.69 -30.02 15.36
N TYR A 118 4.39 -29.05 14.75
CA TYR A 118 5.59 -28.43 15.31
C TYR A 118 5.33 -26.95 15.62
N PRO A 119 4.98 -26.59 16.88
CA PRO A 119 4.51 -25.24 17.23
C PRO A 119 5.48 -24.09 16.91
N LEU A 120 6.78 -24.38 16.81
CA LEU A 120 7.80 -23.38 16.45
C LEU A 120 7.90 -23.15 14.93
N SER A 121 7.35 -24.04 14.11
CA SER A 121 7.52 -23.97 12.66
C SER A 121 6.87 -22.75 11.99
N PRO A 122 5.67 -22.25 12.41
CA PRO A 122 5.11 -21.03 11.83
C PRO A 122 5.94 -19.80 12.22
N LEU A 123 6.51 -19.79 13.42
CA LEU A 123 7.41 -18.73 13.89
C LEU A 123 8.72 -18.71 13.08
N ILE A 124 9.34 -19.88 12.87
CA ILE A 124 10.56 -20.02 12.06
C ILE A 124 10.28 -19.55 10.62
N LEU A 125 9.18 -20.00 10.03
CA LEU A 125 8.78 -19.60 8.67
C LEU A 125 8.56 -18.08 8.58
N THR A 126 7.91 -17.49 9.58
CA THR A 126 7.73 -16.05 9.70
C THR A 126 9.06 -15.30 9.72
N ILE A 127 10.01 -15.75 10.55
CA ILE A 127 11.33 -15.13 10.67
C ILE A 127 12.08 -15.20 9.34
N VAL A 128 12.09 -16.38 8.69
CA VAL A 128 12.78 -16.59 7.42
C VAL A 128 12.18 -15.72 6.31
N ILE A 129 10.86 -15.76 6.12
CA ILE A 129 10.18 -14.96 5.10
C ILE A 129 10.38 -13.47 5.35
N SER A 130 10.19 -13.01 6.59
CA SER A 130 10.36 -11.60 6.95
C SER A 130 11.79 -11.11 6.71
N ALA A 131 12.79 -11.93 7.05
CA ALA A 131 14.20 -11.61 6.82
C ALA A 131 14.52 -11.50 5.31
N LEU A 132 13.97 -12.41 4.50
CA LEU A 132 14.12 -12.36 3.03
C LEU A 132 13.48 -11.11 2.44
N ILE A 133 12.25 -10.76 2.86
CA ILE A 133 11.54 -9.55 2.41
C ILE A 133 12.33 -8.30 2.83
N LEU A 134 12.78 -8.21 4.09
CA LEU A 134 13.56 -7.08 4.60
C LEU A 134 14.88 -6.91 3.83
N TYR A 135 15.62 -8.01 3.64
CA TYR A 135 16.86 -7.99 2.88
C TYR A 135 16.62 -7.53 1.44
N ALA A 136 15.61 -8.10 0.77
CA ALA A 136 15.28 -7.75 -0.60
C ALA A 136 14.79 -6.29 -0.74
N ALA A 137 14.00 -5.78 0.21
CA ALA A 137 13.49 -4.41 0.17
C ALA A 137 14.59 -3.35 0.39
N ILE A 138 15.57 -3.63 1.26
CA ILE A 138 16.57 -2.64 1.69
C ILE A 138 17.91 -2.81 0.94
N LYS A 139 18.38 -4.04 0.76
CA LYS A 139 19.74 -4.34 0.31
C LYS A 139 19.84 -4.83 -1.13
N ALA A 140 18.78 -5.40 -1.72
CA ALA A 140 18.85 -5.90 -3.09
C ALA A 140 19.16 -4.77 -4.09
N ARG A 141 20.11 -5.06 -4.99
CA ARG A 141 20.48 -4.17 -6.10
C ARG A 141 19.54 -4.31 -7.29
N ASN A 142 18.97 -5.49 -7.50
CA ASN A 142 18.03 -5.75 -8.60
C ASN A 142 16.68 -5.07 -8.30
N THR A 143 16.28 -4.15 -9.19
CA THR A 143 15.03 -3.38 -9.09
C THR A 143 13.79 -4.27 -9.03
N VAL A 144 13.76 -5.36 -9.80
CA VAL A 144 12.61 -6.28 -9.85
C VAL A 144 12.47 -7.03 -8.52
N VAL A 145 13.58 -7.55 -7.98
CA VAL A 145 13.58 -8.25 -6.68
C VAL A 145 13.10 -7.30 -5.57
N ARG A 146 13.58 -6.06 -5.59
CA ARG A 146 13.13 -5.03 -4.64
C ARG A 146 11.65 -4.70 -4.83
N ALA A 147 11.17 -4.62 -6.06
CA ALA A 147 9.77 -4.39 -6.38
C ALA A 147 8.87 -5.49 -5.83
N PHE A 148 9.25 -6.76 -5.99
CA PHE A 148 8.53 -7.88 -5.39
C PHE A 148 8.49 -7.80 -3.87
N ALA A 149 9.62 -7.52 -3.22
CA ALA A 149 9.66 -7.41 -1.76
C ALA A 149 8.81 -6.25 -1.23
N ILE A 150 8.90 -5.09 -1.87
CA ILE A 150 8.07 -3.93 -1.54
C ILE A 150 6.59 -4.21 -1.77
N SER A 151 6.27 -4.85 -2.88
CA SER A 151 4.90 -5.23 -3.24
C SER A 151 4.32 -6.26 -2.29
N ALA A 152 5.13 -7.21 -1.81
CA ALA A 152 4.71 -8.23 -0.86
C ALA A 152 4.23 -7.60 0.45
N TYR A 153 5.04 -6.75 1.11
CA TYR A 153 4.58 -6.19 2.39
C TYR A 153 3.55 -5.08 2.24
N SER A 154 3.56 -4.33 1.14
CA SER A 154 2.50 -3.32 0.89
C SER A 154 1.15 -3.98 0.61
N SER A 155 1.12 -5.10 -0.11
CA SER A 155 -0.10 -5.87 -0.34
C SER A 155 -0.61 -6.52 0.94
N MET A 156 0.27 -7.11 1.75
CA MET A 156 -0.08 -7.62 3.08
C MET A 156 -0.71 -6.52 3.95
N ALA A 157 -0.10 -5.34 4.03
CA ALA A 157 -0.65 -4.23 4.78
C ALA A 157 -2.01 -3.74 4.23
N GLY A 158 -2.16 -3.65 2.90
CA GLY A 158 -3.41 -3.19 2.28
C GLY A 158 -4.58 -4.16 2.47
N VAL A 159 -4.32 -5.47 2.42
CA VAL A 159 -5.34 -6.48 2.69
C VAL A 159 -5.67 -6.53 4.19
N ILE A 160 -4.69 -6.35 5.08
CA ILE A 160 -4.96 -6.17 6.52
C ILE A 160 -5.87 -4.96 6.75
N PHE A 161 -5.65 -3.82 6.09
CA PHE A 161 -6.58 -2.69 6.19
C PHE A 161 -7.99 -3.05 5.71
N THR A 162 -8.09 -3.84 4.66
CA THR A 162 -9.37 -4.26 4.08
C THR A 162 -10.21 -5.09 5.06
N ILE A 163 -9.60 -6.06 5.74
CA ILE A 163 -10.31 -6.91 6.70
C ILE A 163 -10.43 -6.28 8.09
N ALA A 164 -9.55 -5.31 8.44
CA ALA A 164 -9.52 -4.71 9.77
C ALA A 164 -10.43 -3.49 9.91
N LEU A 165 -10.60 -2.70 8.83
CA LEU A 165 -11.36 -1.45 8.88
C LEU A 165 -12.75 -1.65 8.26
N PRO A 166 -13.80 -1.01 8.81
CA PRO A 166 -15.13 -1.07 8.22
C PRO A 166 -15.15 -0.48 6.80
N ALA A 167 -16.03 -1.01 5.92
CA ALA A 167 -16.14 -0.59 4.53
C ALA A 167 -16.34 0.92 4.37
N TRP A 168 -17.17 1.57 5.21
CA TRP A 168 -17.34 3.03 5.20
C TRP A 168 -16.05 3.79 5.54
N THR A 169 -15.22 3.26 6.45
CA THR A 169 -13.91 3.86 6.76
C THR A 169 -13.02 3.82 5.53
N LEU A 170 -12.95 2.66 4.85
CA LEU A 170 -12.11 2.48 3.67
C LEU A 170 -12.61 3.30 2.48
N ALA A 171 -13.92 3.38 2.25
CA ALA A 171 -14.51 4.21 1.20
C ALA A 171 -14.17 5.69 1.39
N ILE A 172 -14.32 6.23 2.61
CA ILE A 172 -13.95 7.61 2.93
C ILE A 172 -12.44 7.80 2.79
N LEU A 173 -11.62 6.84 3.24
CA LEU A 173 -10.17 6.89 3.15
C LEU A 173 -9.69 6.95 1.69
N LEU A 174 -10.29 6.15 0.81
CA LEU A 174 -10.02 6.11 -0.63
C LEU A 174 -10.39 7.42 -1.34
N VAL A 175 -11.25 8.26 -0.77
CA VAL A 175 -11.51 9.61 -1.27
C VAL A 175 -10.59 10.64 -0.60
N ALA A 176 -10.42 10.56 0.72
CA ALA A 176 -9.68 11.53 1.50
C ALA A 176 -8.18 11.54 1.19
N LEU A 177 -7.55 10.37 1.02
CA LEU A 177 -6.11 10.29 0.78
C LEU A 177 -5.69 10.83 -0.59
N PRO A 178 -6.39 10.56 -1.70
CA PRO A 178 -6.14 11.25 -2.95
C PRO A 178 -6.25 12.78 -2.87
N LEU A 179 -7.27 13.29 -2.17
CA LEU A 179 -7.43 14.74 -1.98
C LEU A 179 -6.28 15.31 -1.15
N TYR A 180 -5.90 14.61 -0.08
CA TYR A 180 -4.74 14.95 0.74
C TYR A 180 -3.44 14.93 -0.07
N ASP A 181 -3.23 13.95 -0.94
CA ASP A 181 -2.05 13.84 -1.81
C ASP A 181 -1.94 15.06 -2.73
N ILE A 182 -3.03 15.47 -3.39
CA ILE A 182 -3.08 16.70 -4.21
C ILE A 182 -2.64 17.93 -3.38
N VAL A 183 -3.24 18.10 -2.19
CA VAL A 183 -2.95 19.26 -1.33
C VAL A 183 -1.50 19.24 -0.86
N MET A 184 -1.00 18.08 -0.42
CA MET A 184 0.35 17.95 0.13
C MET A 184 1.44 18.08 -0.91
N VAL A 185 1.21 17.58 -2.13
CA VAL A 185 2.16 17.66 -3.24
C VAL A 185 2.32 19.12 -3.70
N TYR A 186 1.22 19.87 -3.82
CA TYR A 186 1.29 21.25 -4.34
C TYR A 186 1.52 22.33 -3.28
N LYS A 187 1.11 22.11 -2.02
CA LYS A 187 1.14 23.16 -0.97
C LYS A 187 1.73 22.69 0.37
N GLY A 188 2.06 21.40 0.51
CA GLY A 188 2.31 20.79 1.83
C GLY A 188 3.77 20.64 2.26
N LEU A 189 3.94 20.00 3.42
CA LEU A 189 5.23 19.68 4.03
C LEU A 189 6.09 18.74 3.17
N LEU A 190 5.45 17.92 2.32
CA LEU A 190 6.13 16.94 1.48
C LEU A 190 7.03 17.61 0.44
N GLY A 191 6.57 18.69 -0.20
CA GLY A 191 7.40 19.47 -1.12
C GLY A 191 8.63 20.08 -0.44
N LYS A 192 8.47 20.54 0.81
CA LYS A 192 9.60 21.03 1.63
C LYS A 192 10.57 19.92 2.01
N LEU A 193 10.07 18.73 2.37
CA LEU A 193 10.87 17.53 2.64
C LEU A 193 11.72 17.13 1.45
N VAL A 194 11.15 17.10 0.25
CA VAL A 194 11.87 16.80 -1.00
C VAL A 194 12.98 17.82 -1.25
N THR A 195 12.72 19.10 -0.99
CA THR A 195 13.71 20.17 -1.15
C THR A 195 14.84 20.03 -0.13
N GLU A 196 14.54 19.74 1.14
CA GLU A 196 15.56 19.51 2.17
C GLU A 196 16.40 18.25 1.88
N LEU A 197 15.78 17.15 1.44
CA LEU A 197 16.48 15.92 1.07
C LEU A 197 17.44 16.13 -0.11
N SER A 198 17.09 17.02 -1.05
CA SER A 198 17.95 17.34 -2.20
C SER A 198 19.29 17.99 -1.81
N LYS A 199 19.38 18.61 -0.62
CA LYS A 199 20.61 19.26 -0.12
C LYS A 199 21.69 18.27 0.30
N TYR A 200 21.34 17.00 0.54
CA TYR A 200 22.28 15.98 1.02
C TYR A 200 23.00 15.21 -0.11
N GLY A 201 23.01 15.76 -1.34
CA GLY A 201 23.85 15.32 -2.45
C GLY A 201 23.14 14.52 -3.54
N GLU A 202 23.60 14.68 -4.77
CA GLU A 202 23.13 13.96 -5.96
C GLU A 202 23.54 12.48 -5.90
N GLY A 203 22.75 11.71 -5.17
CA GLY A 203 22.91 10.26 -4.96
C GLY A 203 21.60 9.62 -4.52
N LYS A 204 20.51 10.00 -5.20
CA LYS A 204 19.14 9.46 -5.19
C LYS A 204 18.87 8.25 -4.27
N TYR A 205 18.12 8.52 -3.19
CA TYR A 205 17.25 7.59 -2.46
C TYR A 205 17.81 6.44 -1.59
N PRO A 206 19.11 6.32 -1.19
CA PRO A 206 19.51 5.22 -0.30
C PRO A 206 18.76 5.29 1.05
N ILE A 207 18.55 6.51 1.55
CA ILE A 207 17.84 6.76 2.82
C ILE A 207 16.36 6.34 2.73
N LEU A 208 15.75 6.45 1.55
CA LEU A 208 14.34 6.12 1.29
C LEU A 208 14.12 4.70 0.76
N ARG A 209 15.18 3.89 0.64
CA ARG A 209 15.04 2.46 0.30
C ARG A 209 14.13 1.75 1.29
N GLY A 210 13.25 0.94 0.73
CA GLY A 210 12.20 0.25 1.47
C GLY A 210 10.95 1.10 1.72
N LEU A 211 10.94 2.42 1.45
CA LEU A 211 9.74 3.28 1.52
C LEU A 211 9.27 3.79 0.15
N ILE A 212 10.14 3.69 -0.86
CA ILE A 212 9.85 4.10 -2.24
C ILE A 212 10.28 2.97 -3.18
N LEU A 213 9.42 2.65 -4.13
CA LEU A 213 9.74 1.84 -5.28
C LEU A 213 10.37 2.72 -6.36
N ASP A 214 11.71 2.74 -6.43
CA ASP A 214 12.45 3.47 -7.46
C ASP A 214 12.66 2.60 -8.72
N MET A 215 12.18 3.10 -9.86
CA MET A 215 12.18 2.49 -11.18
C MET A 215 12.82 3.46 -12.20
N ASP A 216 14.11 3.30 -12.47
CA ASP A 216 14.87 4.12 -13.43
C ASP A 216 14.66 5.65 -13.24
N GLY A 217 14.54 6.11 -11.99
CA GLY A 217 14.35 7.53 -11.65
C GLY A 217 12.90 8.01 -11.60
N ILE A 218 11.93 7.09 -11.66
CA ILE A 218 10.53 7.28 -11.26
C ILE A 218 10.32 6.54 -9.93
N GLY A 219 10.01 7.28 -8.87
CA GLY A 219 9.71 6.72 -7.56
C GLY A 219 8.22 6.73 -7.28
N ILE A 220 7.68 5.61 -6.77
CA ILE A 220 6.32 5.54 -6.22
C ILE A 220 6.39 5.27 -4.72
N GLY A 221 5.55 5.92 -3.93
CA GLY A 221 5.47 5.71 -2.50
C GLY A 221 4.88 4.34 -2.16
N VAL A 222 5.40 3.71 -1.12
CA VAL A 222 4.84 2.45 -0.60
C VAL A 222 3.39 2.63 -0.14
N GLY A 223 3.04 3.80 0.40
CA GLY A 223 1.67 4.13 0.75
C GLY A 223 0.72 4.06 -0.45
N ASP A 224 1.18 4.42 -1.64
CA ASP A 224 0.37 4.33 -2.87
C ASP A 224 0.06 2.87 -3.21
N LEU A 225 1.08 2.01 -3.10
CA LEU A 225 0.94 0.57 -3.32
C LEU A 225 -0.01 -0.08 -2.30
N VAL A 226 0.06 0.34 -1.03
CA VAL A 226 -0.87 -0.12 0.02
C VAL A 226 -2.32 0.26 -0.35
N LEU A 227 -2.57 1.46 -0.84
CA LEU A 227 -3.91 1.88 -1.24
C LEU A 227 -4.41 1.17 -2.51
N TYR A 228 -3.55 0.91 -3.49
CA TYR A 228 -3.90 0.08 -4.64
C TYR A 228 -4.30 -1.33 -4.20
N ALA A 229 -3.52 -1.93 -3.29
CA ALA A 229 -3.84 -3.23 -2.71
C ALA A 229 -5.16 -3.21 -1.95
N THR A 230 -5.39 -2.19 -1.12
CA THR A 230 -6.62 -2.00 -0.34
C THR A 230 -7.84 -1.89 -1.25
N LEU A 231 -7.76 -1.06 -2.31
CA LEU A 231 -8.88 -0.86 -3.24
C LEU A 231 -9.31 -2.15 -3.95
N VAL A 232 -8.34 -2.89 -4.48
CA VAL A 232 -8.63 -4.12 -5.23
C VAL A 232 -9.13 -5.23 -4.31
N SER A 233 -8.56 -5.36 -3.12
CA SER A 233 -9.02 -6.36 -2.15
C SER A 233 -10.38 -6.01 -1.53
N LEU A 234 -10.65 -4.74 -1.25
CA LEU A 234 -11.97 -4.27 -0.84
C LEU A 234 -13.02 -4.56 -1.91
N THR A 235 -12.69 -4.33 -3.18
CA THR A 235 -13.60 -4.62 -4.30
C THR A 235 -13.97 -6.11 -4.31
N MET A 236 -13.00 -7.02 -4.18
CA MET A 236 -13.28 -8.45 -4.11
C MET A 236 -14.18 -8.80 -2.92
N LEU A 237 -13.84 -8.29 -1.73
CA LEU A 237 -14.53 -8.62 -0.49
C LEU A 237 -15.97 -8.09 -0.48
N GLU A 238 -16.21 -6.87 -0.94
CA GLU A 238 -17.55 -6.30 -0.94
C GLU A 238 -18.48 -7.03 -1.91
N TYR A 239 -18.01 -7.41 -3.12
CA TYR A 239 -18.83 -8.21 -4.04
C TYR A 239 -19.31 -9.51 -3.39
N GLU A 240 -18.44 -10.18 -2.63
CA GLU A 240 -18.83 -11.38 -1.89
C GLU A 240 -19.80 -11.06 -0.74
N ASN A 241 -19.56 -10.00 0.03
CA ASN A 241 -20.45 -9.58 1.12
C ASN A 241 -21.88 -9.26 0.63
N TYR A 242 -22.02 -8.72 -0.59
CA TYR A 242 -23.32 -8.45 -1.21
C TYR A 242 -23.93 -9.67 -1.94
N GLY A 243 -23.32 -10.85 -1.83
CA GLY A 243 -23.87 -12.11 -2.32
C GLY A 243 -23.66 -12.37 -3.82
N PHE A 244 -22.75 -11.65 -4.48
CA PHE A 244 -22.38 -11.94 -5.87
C PHE A 244 -21.53 -13.20 -5.95
N THR A 245 -21.47 -13.79 -7.15
CA THR A 245 -20.67 -14.97 -7.39
C THR A 245 -19.17 -14.66 -7.31
N PHE A 246 -18.38 -15.68 -6.96
CA PHE A 246 -16.92 -15.59 -6.93
C PHE A 246 -16.32 -15.03 -8.23
N ILE A 247 -16.87 -15.43 -9.38
CA ILE A 247 -16.40 -14.99 -10.69
C ILE A 247 -16.66 -13.50 -10.89
N GLU A 248 -17.82 -13.00 -10.47
CA GLU A 248 -18.15 -11.57 -10.55
C GLU A 248 -17.24 -10.73 -9.67
N GLY A 249 -16.98 -11.15 -8.42
CA GLY A 249 -16.02 -10.48 -7.54
C GLY A 249 -14.60 -10.45 -8.11
N LEU A 250 -14.14 -11.56 -8.68
CA LEU A 250 -12.84 -11.65 -9.33
C LEU A 250 -12.77 -10.71 -10.55
N MET A 251 -13.79 -10.71 -11.41
CA MET A 251 -13.86 -9.82 -12.57
C MET A 251 -13.89 -8.34 -12.15
N ALA A 252 -14.60 -7.99 -11.09
CA ALA A 252 -14.62 -6.64 -10.54
C ALA A 252 -13.24 -6.22 -10.02
N SER A 253 -12.53 -7.10 -9.31
CA SER A 253 -11.16 -6.83 -8.84
C SER A 253 -10.16 -6.66 -10.01
N LEU A 254 -10.30 -7.45 -11.08
CA LEU A 254 -9.52 -7.30 -12.31
C LEU A 254 -9.85 -5.99 -13.05
N ALA A 255 -11.12 -5.60 -13.09
CA ALA A 255 -11.53 -4.31 -13.64
C ALA A 255 -10.95 -3.14 -12.83
N SER A 256 -10.89 -3.28 -11.50
CA SER A 256 -10.23 -2.30 -10.62
C SER A 256 -8.73 -2.20 -10.90
N LEU A 257 -8.04 -3.34 -11.05
CA LEU A 257 -6.64 -3.40 -11.48
C LEU A 257 -6.39 -2.72 -12.82
N LEU A 258 -7.27 -2.92 -13.80
CA LEU A 258 -7.20 -2.24 -15.09
C LEU A 258 -7.41 -0.73 -14.95
N GLY A 259 -8.35 -0.30 -14.11
CA GLY A 259 -8.56 1.11 -13.77
C GLY A 259 -7.30 1.76 -13.18
N ILE A 260 -6.64 1.08 -12.23
CA ILE A 260 -5.38 1.52 -11.63
C ILE A 260 -4.28 1.61 -12.69
N LEU A 261 -4.13 0.59 -13.55
CA LEU A 261 -3.15 0.58 -14.63
C LEU A 261 -3.33 1.77 -15.59
N ILE A 262 -4.56 2.00 -16.05
CA ILE A 262 -4.90 3.12 -16.95
C ILE A 262 -4.61 4.46 -16.24
N GLY A 263 -4.95 4.57 -14.95
CA GLY A 263 -4.68 5.77 -14.17
C GLY A 263 -3.20 6.04 -13.95
N LEU A 264 -2.39 4.99 -13.71
CA LEU A 264 -0.94 5.10 -13.59
C LEU A 264 -0.32 5.53 -14.92
N TYR A 265 -0.78 4.94 -16.02
CA TYR A 265 -0.38 5.33 -17.37
C TYR A 265 -0.65 6.81 -17.62
N MET A 266 -1.86 7.29 -17.33
CA MET A 266 -2.20 8.71 -17.50
C MET A 266 -1.34 9.62 -16.63
N THR A 267 -1.11 9.24 -15.37
CA THR A 267 -0.31 10.02 -14.42
C THR A 267 1.13 10.16 -14.91
N PHE A 268 1.75 9.08 -15.36
CA PHE A 268 3.13 9.10 -15.86
C PHE A 268 3.29 9.74 -17.22
N ARG A 269 2.31 9.55 -18.11
CA ARG A 269 2.40 10.07 -19.48
C ARG A 269 2.06 11.55 -19.57
N TYR A 270 1.08 12.03 -18.79
CA TYR A 270 0.56 13.39 -18.95
C TYR A 270 0.92 14.33 -17.79
N ILE A 271 0.95 13.87 -16.54
CA ILE A 271 1.11 14.77 -15.38
C ILE A 271 2.57 14.89 -14.95
N LEU A 272 3.26 13.76 -14.86
CA LEU A 272 4.66 13.71 -14.43
C LEU A 272 5.61 14.60 -15.28
N PRO A 273 5.46 14.68 -16.62
CA PRO A 273 6.34 15.52 -17.45
C PRO A 273 6.19 17.02 -17.18
N ILE A 274 5.02 17.47 -16.71
CA ILE A 274 4.71 18.90 -16.54
C ILE A 274 5.42 19.47 -15.31
N LYS A 275 5.43 18.73 -14.19
CA LYS A 275 5.90 19.26 -12.89
C LYS A 275 7.12 18.53 -12.31
N LYS A 276 7.66 17.49 -12.98
CA LYS A 276 8.72 16.58 -12.48
C LYS A 276 8.35 15.78 -11.21
N TYR A 277 7.21 16.08 -10.60
CA TYR A 277 6.56 15.36 -9.51
C TYR A 277 5.04 15.42 -9.74
N ALA A 278 4.31 14.37 -9.40
CA ALA A 278 2.87 14.27 -9.60
C ALA A 278 2.22 13.50 -8.43
N PRO A 279 1.01 13.88 -8.01
CA PRO A 279 0.23 13.05 -7.07
C PRO A 279 -0.09 11.73 -7.77
N ALA A 280 0.33 10.63 -7.17
CA ALA A 280 0.24 9.31 -7.80
C ALA A 280 -1.13 8.68 -7.58
N LEU A 281 -1.85 9.09 -6.54
CA LEU A 281 -3.11 8.47 -6.10
C LEU A 281 -4.38 8.88 -6.85
N PRO A 282 -4.62 10.15 -7.22
CA PRO A 282 -5.96 10.59 -7.60
C PRO A 282 -6.55 9.86 -8.80
N ILE A 283 -5.81 9.75 -9.89
CA ILE A 283 -6.34 9.16 -11.11
C ILE A 283 -6.45 7.63 -10.99
N PRO A 284 -5.42 6.89 -10.50
CA PRO A 284 -5.55 5.44 -10.33
C PRO A 284 -6.65 5.04 -9.37
N ILE A 285 -6.83 5.73 -8.24
CA ILE A 285 -7.88 5.41 -7.28
C ILE A 285 -9.26 5.73 -7.87
N LEU A 286 -9.43 6.87 -8.54
CA LEU A 286 -10.71 7.24 -9.14
C LEU A 286 -11.15 6.21 -10.18
N LEU A 287 -10.26 5.84 -11.12
CA LEU A 287 -10.58 4.83 -12.13
C LEU A 287 -10.70 3.42 -11.55
N GLY A 288 -9.83 3.05 -10.61
CA GLY A 288 -9.89 1.75 -9.95
C GLY A 288 -11.14 1.57 -9.08
N SER A 289 -11.75 2.66 -8.60
CA SER A 289 -12.95 2.63 -7.76
C SER A 289 -14.26 2.40 -8.54
N ILE A 290 -14.22 2.44 -9.88
CA ILE A 290 -15.41 2.29 -10.72
C ILE A 290 -16.21 1.01 -10.41
N PRO A 291 -15.60 -0.19 -10.26
CA PRO A 291 -16.37 -1.40 -9.92
C PRO A 291 -17.04 -1.32 -8.55
N LEU A 292 -16.38 -0.72 -7.56
CA LEU A 292 -16.94 -0.52 -6.22
C LEU A 292 -18.13 0.47 -6.26
N LEU A 293 -17.99 1.56 -7.02
CA LEU A 293 -19.08 2.52 -7.21
C LEU A 293 -20.26 1.88 -7.95
N TYR A 294 -19.99 1.05 -8.95
CA TYR A 294 -21.01 0.29 -9.67
C TYR A 294 -21.76 -0.66 -8.73
N LEU A 295 -21.05 -1.39 -7.86
CA LEU A 295 -21.65 -2.24 -6.83
C LEU A 295 -22.64 -1.46 -5.95
N ILE A 296 -22.26 -0.27 -5.50
CA ILE A 296 -23.13 0.61 -4.69
C ILE A 296 -24.40 0.99 -5.48
N THR A 297 -24.29 1.27 -6.78
CA THR A 297 -25.45 1.67 -7.60
C THR A 297 -26.46 0.54 -7.87
N ILE A 298 -26.04 -0.72 -7.80
CA ILE A 298 -26.91 -1.87 -8.05
C ILE A 298 -27.45 -2.52 -6.77
N THR A 299 -26.94 -2.10 -5.60
CA THR A 299 -27.32 -2.64 -4.28
C THR A 299 -28.16 -1.66 -3.45
N ILE A 300 -28.20 -0.37 -3.82
CA ILE A 300 -29.12 0.66 -3.30
C ILE A 300 -30.36 0.72 -4.19
#